data_AF-A0A917A5W3-F1
#
_entry.id   AF-A0A917A5W3-F1
#
_cell.length_a   1.000
_cell.length_b   1.000
_cell.length_c   1.000
_cell.angle_alpha   90.00
_cell.angle_beta   90.00
_cell.angle_gamma   90.00
#
_symmetry.space_group_name_H-M   'P 1'
#
loop_
_entity.id
_entity.type
_entity.pdbx_description
1 polymer ?
#
loop_
_entity_poly.entity_id
_entity_poly.type
_entity_poly.pdbx_seq_one_letter_code
_entity_poly.pdbx_strand_id
1 'polypeptide(L)'
;MKNYIRYILLLVTILLIAGLSVANFETVQVNYLFGEFKLPLIILILLSVLLGSLGTFLISMPKNFSLQQKLKKTQKELQTAQQPLESKKEEQA
;
A
#
# COMPACT_ATOMS: atom_id res chain seq x y z
N MET A 1 23.73 6.77 -0.01
CA MET A 1 23.20 8.03 0.56
C MET A 1 21.67 8.15 0.57
N LYS A 2 20.94 7.73 -0.49
CA LYS A 2 19.46 7.86 -0.57
C LYS A 2 18.67 7.18 0.57
N ASN A 3 19.16 6.06 1.11
CA ASN A 3 18.44 5.32 2.15
C ASN A 3 18.48 6.02 3.51
N TYR A 4 19.61 6.66 3.87
CA TYR A 4 19.73 7.43 5.12
C TYR A 4 18.77 8.61 5.16
N ILE A 5 18.61 9.32 4.04
CA ILE A 5 17.64 10.41 3.91
C ILE A 5 16.21 9.89 4.15
N ARG A 6 15.88 8.69 3.67
CA ARG A 6 14.58 8.06 3.92
C ARG A 6 14.36 7.77 5.40
N TYR A 7 15.37 7.26 6.10
CA TYR A 7 15.29 6.99 7.54
C TYR A 7 15.20 8.29 8.36
N ILE A 8 15.94 9.33 7.98
CA ILE A 8 15.89 10.65 8.63
C ILE A 8 14.50 11.27 8.45
N LEU A 9 13.95 11.26 7.22
CA LEU A 9 12.60 11.72 6.96
C LEU A 9 11.56 10.96 7.78
N LEU A 10 11.66 9.63 7.83
CA LEU A 10 10.77 8.79 8.60
C LEU A 10 10.83 9.11 10.11
N LEU A 11 12.04 9.32 10.65
CA LEU A 11 12.23 9.72 12.03
C LEU A 11 11.59 11.09 12.32
N VAL A 12 11.82 12.07 11.46
CA VAL A 12 11.21 13.40 11.58
C VAL A 12 9.69 13.31 11.53
N THR A 13 9.13 12.52 10.61
CA THR A 13 7.68 12.29 10.54
C THR A 13 7.13 11.66 11.81
N ILE A 14 7.81 10.65 12.38
CA ILE A 14 7.38 10.02 13.64
C ILE A 14 7.39 11.05 14.78
N LEU A 15 8.43 11.88 14.88
CA LEU A 15 8.51 12.92 15.92
C LEU A 15 7.39 13.96 15.77
N LEU A 16 7.06 14.36 14.54
CA LEU A 16 5.94 15.27 14.28
C LEU A 16 4.60 14.65 14.68
N ILE A 17 4.35 13.38 14.30
CA ILE A 17 3.12 12.67 14.68
C ILE A 17 3.04 12.53 16.21
N ALA A 18 4.13 12.20 16.89
CA ALA A 18 4.17 12.09 18.34
C ALA A 18 3.88 13.44 19.02
N GLY A 19 4.48 14.53 18.55
CA GLY A 19 4.21 15.89 19.06
C GLY A 19 2.75 16.30 18.87
N LEU A 20 2.19 16.07 17.67
CA LEU A 20 0.78 16.33 17.40
C LEU A 20 -0.14 15.46 18.26
N SER A 21 0.22 14.20 18.49
CA SER A 21 -0.54 13.27 19.35
C SER A 21 -0.61 13.77 20.78
N VAL A 22 0.49 14.25 21.35
CA VAL A 22 0.52 14.84 22.70
C VAL A 22 -0.28 16.14 22.75
N ALA A 23 -0.09 17.03 21.77
CA ALA A 23 -0.81 18.31 21.72
C ALA A 23 -2.34 18.14 21.55
N ASN A 24 -2.76 17.05 20.90
CA ASN A 24 -4.16 16.73 20.64
C ASN A 24 -4.62 15.49 21.41
N PHE A 25 -3.99 15.20 22.57
CA PHE A 25 -4.41 14.12 23.47
C PHE A 25 -5.66 14.52 24.26
N GLU A 26 -6.65 15.07 23.55
CA GLU A 26 -7.93 15.44 24.12
C GLU A 26 -8.84 14.21 24.08
N THR A 27 -9.45 13.91 25.21
CA THR A 27 -10.37 12.76 25.32
C THR A 27 -11.74 13.18 24.83
N VAL A 28 -12.23 12.50 23.79
CA VAL A 28 -13.56 12.71 23.22
C VAL A 28 -14.46 11.54 23.55
N GLN A 29 -15.73 11.84 23.83
CA GLN A 29 -16.77 10.84 24.01
C GLN A 29 -17.37 10.50 22.66
N VAL A 30 -17.31 9.22 22.30
CA VAL A 30 -17.83 8.73 21.03
C VAL A 30 -18.96 7.76 21.32
N ASN A 31 -20.10 8.04 20.70
CA ASN A 31 -21.30 7.21 20.79
C ASN A 31 -21.23 6.18 19.65
N TYR A 32 -20.82 4.97 19.98
CA TYR A 32 -20.82 3.85 19.05
C TYR A 32 -22.20 3.19 19.01
N LEU A 33 -22.43 2.31 18.02
CA LEU A 33 -23.72 1.62 17.85
C LEU A 33 -24.15 0.80 19.08
N PHE A 34 -23.21 0.42 19.94
CA PHE A 34 -23.46 -0.46 21.10
C PHE A 34 -22.98 0.14 22.44
N GLY A 35 -22.76 1.45 22.52
CA GLY A 35 -22.38 2.12 23.76
C GLY A 35 -21.47 3.34 23.56
N GLU A 36 -21.17 4.02 24.66
CA GLU A 36 -20.34 5.22 24.66
C GLU A 36 -18.97 4.91 25.24
N PHE A 37 -17.91 5.31 24.55
CA PHE A 37 -16.53 5.16 25.03
C PHE A 37 -15.79 6.49 24.95
N LYS A 38 -14.96 6.75 25.96
CA LYS A 38 -14.08 7.91 26.00
C LYS A 38 -12.70 7.49 25.54
N LEU A 39 -12.25 8.05 24.42
CA LEU A 39 -10.95 7.74 23.82
C LEU A 39 -10.28 9.04 23.38
N PRO A 40 -8.94 9.12 23.39
CA PRO A 40 -8.21 10.25 22.81
C PRO A 40 -8.56 10.45 21.33
N LEU A 41 -8.75 11.70 20.90
CA LEU A 41 -9.14 12.07 19.54
C LEU A 41 -8.16 11.52 18.49
N ILE A 42 -6.86 11.53 18.78
CA ILE A 42 -5.84 11.00 17.89
C ILE A 42 -6.02 9.50 17.60
N ILE A 43 -6.43 8.70 18.61
CA ILE A 43 -6.65 7.26 18.44
C ILE A 43 -7.83 7.03 17.49
N LEU A 44 -8.90 7.82 17.64
CA LEU A 44 -10.07 7.77 16.76
C LEU A 44 -9.69 8.07 15.30
N ILE A 45 -8.92 9.14 15.06
CA ILE A 45 -8.48 9.54 13.72
C ILE A 45 -7.59 8.45 13.11
N LEU A 46 -6.62 7.94 13.86
CA LEU A 46 -5.72 6.89 13.38
C LEU A 46 -6.48 5.62 12.98
N LEU A 47 -7.46 5.19 13.79
CA LEU A 47 -8.33 4.05 13.46
C LEU A 47 -9.15 4.30 12.20
N SER A 48 -9.75 5.49 12.07
CA SER A 48 -10.56 5.84 10.90
C SER A 48 -9.74 5.81 9.61
N VAL A 49 -8.56 6.45 9.62
CA VAL A 49 -7.65 6.45 8.46
C VAL A 49 -7.15 5.04 8.16
N LEU A 50 -6.82 4.25 9.20
CA LEU A 50 -6.40 2.86 9.04
C LEU A 50 -7.50 2.03 8.36
N LEU A 51 -8.74 2.09 8.86
CA LEU A 51 -9.88 1.37 8.27
C LEU A 51 -10.15 1.80 6.83
N GLY A 52 -10.10 3.11 6.54
CA GLY A 52 -10.24 3.63 5.17
C GLY A 52 -9.12 3.14 4.23
N SER A 53 -7.87 3.15 4.70
CA SER A 53 -6.71 2.65 3.94
C SER A 53 -6.78 1.14 3.70
N LEU A 54 -7.27 0.38 4.70
CA LEU A 54 -7.48 -1.05 4.58
C LEU A 54 -8.61 -1.35 3.58
N GLY A 55 -9.72 -0.61 3.65
CA GLY A 55 -10.82 -0.74 2.70
C GLY A 55 -10.39 -0.47 1.27
N THR A 56 -9.67 0.64 1.03
CA THR A 56 -9.13 0.96 -0.31
C THR A 56 -8.11 -0.07 -0.80
N PHE A 57 -7.26 -0.59 0.08
CA PHE A 57 -6.35 -1.69 -0.25
C PHE A 57 -7.09 -2.96 -0.68
N LEU A 58 -8.09 -3.39 0.10
CA LEU A 58 -8.88 -4.59 -0.19
C LEU A 58 -9.66 -4.45 -1.50
N ILE A 59 -10.28 -3.29 -1.76
CA ILE A 59 -10.98 -3.00 -3.02
C ILE A 59 -10.01 -3.06 -4.22
N SER A 60 -8.76 -2.64 -4.04
CA SER A 60 -7.75 -2.61 -5.11
C SER A 60 -7.09 -3.97 -5.37
N MET A 61 -7.18 -4.92 -4.43
CA MET A 61 -6.47 -6.20 -4.47
C MET A 61 -6.84 -7.10 -5.67
N PRO A 62 -8.13 -7.31 -6.02
CA PRO A 62 -8.51 -8.21 -7.12
C PRO A 62 -8.00 -7.72 -8.48
N LYS A 63 -8.05 -6.40 -8.71
CA LYS A 63 -7.54 -5.78 -9.92
C LYS A 63 -6.05 -6.05 -10.07
N ASN A 64 -5.27 -5.82 -9.03
CA ASN A 64 -3.81 -6.05 -9.06
C ASN A 64 -3.46 -7.51 -9.34
N PHE A 65 -4.22 -8.47 -8.79
CA PHE A 65 -3.99 -9.89 -9.06
C PHE A 65 -4.28 -10.26 -10.52
N SER A 66 -5.36 -9.73 -11.10
CA SER A 66 -5.70 -9.92 -12.52
C SER A 66 -4.63 -9.31 -13.45
N LEU A 67 -4.07 -8.16 -13.09
CA LEU A 67 -2.98 -7.55 -13.84
C LEU A 67 -1.71 -8.41 -13.79
N GLN A 68 -1.37 -8.97 -12.63
CA GLN A 68 -0.21 -9.86 -12.54
C GLN A 68 -0.38 -11.13 -13.37
N GLN A 69 -1.58 -11.71 -13.42
CA GLN A 69 -1.85 -12.85 -14.29
C GLN A 69 -1.72 -12.49 -15.77
N LYS A 70 -2.27 -11.34 -16.19
CA LYS A 70 -2.12 -10.83 -17.56
C LYS A 70 -0.65 -10.59 -17.91
N LEU A 71 0.12 -9.98 -17.00
CA LEU A 71 1.56 -9.78 -17.19
C LEU A 71 2.29 -11.12 -17.40
N LYS A 72 2.02 -12.13 -16.55
CA LYS A 72 2.61 -13.47 -16.72
C LYS A 72 2.22 -14.11 -18.05
N LYS A 73 0.95 -13.96 -18.48
CA LYS A 73 0.46 -14.50 -19.76
C LYS A 73 1.15 -13.84 -20.95
N THR A 74 1.16 -12.51 -21.00
CA THR A 74 1.82 -11.73 -22.06
C THR A 74 3.32 -11.99 -22.11
N GLN A 75 3.98 -12.13 -20.96
CA GLN A 75 5.42 -12.47 -20.91
C GLN A 75 5.69 -13.87 -21.47
N LYS A 76 4.81 -14.84 -21.22
CA LYS A 76 4.90 -16.18 -21.78
C LYS A 76 4.64 -16.19 -23.29
N GLU A 77 3.65 -15.44 -23.77
CA GLU A 77 3.35 -15.27 -25.20
C GLU A 77 4.53 -14.62 -25.95
N LEU A 78 5.20 -13.62 -25.36
CA LEU A 78 6.41 -13.02 -25.92
C LEU A 78 7.56 -14.03 -26.04
N GLN A 79 7.78 -14.86 -25.02
CA GLN A 79 8.82 -15.91 -25.07
C GLN A 79 8.54 -16.94 -26.16
N THR A 80 7.28 -17.40 -26.28
CA THR A 80 6.90 -18.38 -27.31
C THR A 80 6.92 -17.79 -28.72
N ALA A 81 6.63 -16.50 -28.90
CA ALA A 81 6.69 -15.84 -30.21
C ALA A 81 8.12 -15.54 -30.68
N GLN A 82 9.09 -15.43 -29.76
CA GLN A 82 10.50 -15.20 -30.09
C GLN A 82 11.26 -16.49 -30.45
N GLN A 83 10.88 -17.64 -29.89
CA GLN A 83 11.46 -18.95 -30.21
C GLN A 83 11.45 -19.32 -31.72
N PRO A 84 10.35 -19.16 -32.48
CA PRO A 84 10.33 -19.49 -33.91
C PRO A 84 11.12 -18.49 -34.79
N LEU A 85 11.52 -17.34 -34.27
CA LEU A 85 12.34 -16.35 -34.98
C LEU A 85 13.84 -16.64 -34.88
N GLU A 86 14.28 -17.29 -33.80
CA GLU A 86 15.66 -17.76 -33.65
C GLU A 86 15.89 -19.05 -34.46
N SER A 87 14.96 -20.00 -34.44
CA SER A 87 15.09 -21.25 -35.21
C SER A 87 15.05 -21.02 -36.73
N LYS A 88 14.29 -20.03 -37.21
CA LYS A 88 14.28 -19.66 -38.65
C LYS A 88 15.55 -18.93 -39.11
N LYS A 89 16.29 -18.30 -38.20
CA LYS A 89 17.57 -17.64 -38.54
C LYS A 89 18.72 -18.65 -38.63
N GLU A 90 18.68 -19.72 -37.85
CA GLU A 90 19.66 -20.82 -37.93
C GLU A 90 19.43 -21.72 -39.15
N GLU A 91 18.19 -21.87 -39.62
CA GLU A 91 17.86 -22.68 -40.82
C GLU A 91 18.12 -21.93 -42.15
N GLN A 92 18.46 -20.64 -42.10
CA GLN A 92 18.79 -19.79 -43.25
C GLN A 92 20.27 -19.36 -43.29
N ALA A 93 21.11 -19.88 -42.38
CA ALA A 93 22.57 -19.66 -42.34
C ALA A 93 23.32 -20.95 -42.72
#